data_AF-A0AAX7VMV6-F1
#
_entry.id   AF-A0AAX7VMV6-F1
#
_cell.length_a   1.000
_cell.length_b   1.000
_cell.length_c   1.000
_cell.angle_alpha   90.00
_cell.angle_beta   90.00
_cell.angle_gamma   90.00
#
_symmetry.space_group_name_H-M   'P 1'
#
loop_
_entity.id
_entity.type
_entity.pdbx_description
1 polymer ?
#
loop_
_entity_poly.entity_id
_entity_poly.type
_entity_poly.pdbx_seq_one_letter_code
_entity_poly.pdbx_strand_id
1 'polypeptide(L)' 'MATGELNPNHYPARRAAQVVQHYLNTRYGSPFRLIGVQTVHSGNAEDVADSGRKYQLELSVNDIITNVGLSFFLFFF' A
#
# COMPACT_ATOMS: atom_id res chain seq x y z
N MET A 1 19.75 -9.17 -6.66
CA MET A 1 19.50 -7.78 -7.09
C MET A 1 18.64 -7.13 -6.01
N ALA A 2 19.00 -5.92 -5.55
CA ALA A 2 18.78 -5.40 -4.20
C ALA A 2 17.41 -5.72 -3.52
N THR A 3 17.44 -6.66 -2.59
CA THR A 3 16.62 -6.67 -1.37
C THR A 3 16.90 -5.37 -0.62
N GLY A 4 15.88 -4.64 -0.19
CA GLY A 4 16.15 -3.38 0.51
C GLY A 4 14.97 -2.48 0.75
N GLU A 5 15.24 -1.48 1.59
CA GLU A 5 14.33 -0.39 1.91
C GLU A 5 13.89 0.35 0.64
N LEU A 6 12.58 0.46 0.47
CA LEU A 6 11.97 1.19 -0.62
C LEU A 6 11.88 2.65 -0.22
N ASN A 7 12.44 3.54 -1.05
CA ASN A 7 12.22 4.97 -0.90
C ASN A 7 10.71 5.26 -1.08
N PRO A 8 10.01 5.79 -0.07
CA PRO A 8 8.56 6.04 -0.12
C PRO A 8 8.15 6.99 -1.25
N ASN A 9 9.04 7.91 -1.64
CA ASN A 9 8.82 8.88 -2.70
C ASN A 9 9.13 8.31 -4.10
N HIS A 10 9.65 7.09 -4.18
CA HIS A 10 10.02 6.47 -5.45
C HIS A 10 8.90 5.58 -5.99
N TYR A 11 8.89 5.41 -7.31
CA TYR A 11 7.79 4.74 -8.02
C TYR A 11 7.48 3.30 -7.54
N PRO A 12 8.42 2.47 -7.03
CA PRO A 12 8.10 1.12 -6.58
C PRO A 12 7.18 1.10 -5.34
N ALA A 13 7.47 1.94 -4.35
CA ALA A 13 6.65 2.05 -3.14
C ALA A 13 5.25 2.56 -3.46
N ARG A 14 5.16 3.57 -4.35
CA ARG A 14 3.88 4.15 -4.78
C ARG A 14 3.01 3.15 -5.56
N ARG A 15 3.60 2.34 -6.44
CA ARG A 15 2.88 1.30 -7.18
C ARG A 15 2.33 0.22 -6.25
N ALA A 16 3.15 -0.26 -5.31
CA ALA A 16 2.70 -1.25 -4.34
C ALA A 16 1.59 -0.68 -3.43
N ALA A 17 1.66 0.60 -3.05
CA ALA A 17 0.59 1.27 -2.30
C ALA A 17 -0.73 1.37 -3.10
N GLN A 18 -0.67 1.57 -4.43
CA GLN A 18 -1.86 1.56 -5.28
C GLN A 18 -2.53 0.18 -5.34
N VAL A 19 -1.74 -0.90 -5.36
CA VAL A 19 -2.29 -2.27 -5.28
C VAL A 19 -3.03 -2.48 -3.97
N VAL A 20 -2.44 -2.05 -2.85
CA VAL A 20 -3.10 -2.05 -1.53
C VAL A 20 -4.40 -1.25 -1.58
N GLN A 21 -4.40 -0.06 -2.18
CA GLN A 21 -5.60 0.76 -2.35
C GLN A 21 -6.71 0.03 -3.13
N HIS A 22 -6.37 -0.61 -4.24
CA HIS A 22 -7.33 -1.36 -5.05
C HIS A 22 -7.93 -2.54 -4.27
N TYR A 23 -7.10 -3.28 -3.54
CA TYR A 23 -7.56 -4.36 -2.68
C TYR A 23 -8.52 -3.87 -1.60
N LEU A 24 -8.16 -2.79 -0.89
CA LEU A 24 -9.01 -2.19 0.14
C LEU A 24 -10.35 -1.70 -0.42
N ASN A 25 -10.35 -1.06 -1.59
CA ASN A 25 -11.58 -0.64 -2.25
C ASN A 25 -12.43 -1.81 -2.73
N THR A 26 -11.82 -2.91 -3.17
CA THR A 26 -12.57 -4.11 -3.58
C THR A 26 -13.22 -4.78 -2.37
N ARG A 27 -12.52 -4.83 -1.22
CA ARG A 27 -12.99 -5.55 -0.03
C ARG A 27 -13.89 -4.72 0.89
N TYR A 28 -13.67 -3.43 0.97
CA TYR A 28 -14.33 -2.53 1.93
C TYR A 28 -14.95 -1.28 1.30
N GLY A 29 -14.77 -1.08 0.00
CA GLY A 29 -15.34 0.06 -0.73
C GLY A 29 -16.84 -0.08 -0.96
N SER A 30 -17.49 1.04 -1.23
CA SER A 30 -18.89 1.12 -1.62
C SER A 30 -19.14 2.43 -2.39
N PRO A 31 -20.31 2.65 -3.00
CA PRO A 31 -20.63 3.95 -3.61
C PRO A 31 -20.45 5.17 -2.68
N PHE A 32 -20.49 4.96 -1.35
CA PHE A 32 -20.32 6.01 -0.35
C PHE A 32 -19.02 5.88 0.47
N ARG A 33 -18.12 4.98 0.07
CA ARG A 33 -16.84 4.75 0.75
C ARG A 33 -15.74 4.48 -0.26
N LEU A 34 -14.78 5.40 -0.35
CA LEU A 34 -13.66 5.29 -1.27
C LEU A 34 -12.35 5.50 -0.52
N ILE A 35 -11.55 4.45 -0.42
CA ILE A 35 -10.28 4.46 0.29
C ILE A 35 -9.18 5.00 -0.62
N GLY A 36 -8.51 6.07 -0.17
CA GLY A 36 -7.37 6.70 -0.80
C GLY A 36 -6.09 6.53 0.02
N VAL A 37 -4.95 6.34 -0.64
CA VAL A 37 -3.65 6.40 0.05
C VAL A 37 -3.28 7.87 0.27
N GLN A 38 -3.04 8.26 1.52
CA GLN A 38 -2.53 9.59 1.85
C GLN A 38 -1.01 9.66 1.75
N THR A 39 -0.33 8.78 2.51
CA THR A 39 1.12 8.83 2.66
C THR A 39 1.66 7.41 2.78
N VAL A 40 2.76 7.13 2.10
CA VAL A 40 3.59 5.96 2.35
C VAL A 40 4.72 6.40 3.27
N HIS A 41 4.81 5.80 4.45
CA HIS A 41 5.81 6.16 5.47
C HIS A 41 7.11 5.40 5.26
N SER A 42 6.99 4.10 5.04
CA SER A 42 8.13 3.20 4.84
C SER A 42 7.73 2.06 3.91
N GLY A 43 8.74 1.44 3.29
CA GLY A 43 8.52 0.26 2.47
C GLY A 43 9.76 -0.62 2.42
N ASN A 44 9.55 -1.90 2.19
CA ASN A 44 10.61 -2.87 1.96
C ASN A 44 10.19 -3.83 0.85
N ALA A 45 11.13 -4.20 0.00
CA ALA A 45 10.94 -5.28 -0.97
C ALA A 45 11.94 -6.40 -0.70
N GLU A 46 11.41 -7.60 -0.60
CA GLU A 46 12.15 -8.84 -0.42
C GLU A 46 11.93 -9.76 -1.62
N ASP A 47 13.01 -10.28 -2.17
CA ASP A 47 12.94 -11.30 -3.22
C ASP A 47 12.67 -12.65 -2.55
N VAL A 48 11.52 -13.26 -2.85
CA VAL A 48 11.09 -14.52 -2.26
C VAL A 48 11.20 -15.61 -3.31
N ALA A 49 12.44 -16.06 -3.56
CA ALA A 49 12.81 -17.19 -4.43
C ALA A 49 11.84 -17.42 -5.61
N ASP A 50 11.20 -18.59 -5.66
CA ASP A 50 10.28 -18.99 -6.76
C ASP A 50 8.90 -18.32 -6.71
N SER A 51 8.61 -17.50 -5.69
CA SER A 51 7.30 -16.87 -5.46
C SER A 51 7.23 -15.38 -5.83
N GLY A 52 8.32 -14.81 -6.35
CA GLY A 52 8.38 -13.42 -6.80
C GLY A 52 8.86 -12.47 -5.71
N ARG A 53 8.32 -11.24 -5.68
CA ARG A 53 8.77 -10.17 -4.77
C ARG A 53 7.71 -9.78 -3.77
N LYS A 54 8.01 -9.92 -2.49
CA LYS A 54 7.15 -9.50 -1.39
C LYS A 54 7.39 -8.03 -1.07
N TYR A 55 6.29 -7.28 -0.91
CA TYR A 55 6.31 -5.88 -0.54
C TYR A 55 5.71 -5.69 0.85
N GLN A 56 6.46 -5.03 1.73
CA GLN A 56 5.99 -4.61 3.04
C GLN A 56 5.87 -3.10 3.01
N LEU A 57 4.69 -2.55 3.34
CA LEU A 57 4.45 -1.12 3.30
C LEU A 57 3.78 -0.65 4.59
N GLU A 58 4.29 0.46 5.11
CA GLU A 58 3.61 1.24 6.13
C GLU A 58 2.98 2.46 5.46
N LEU A 59 1.65 2.60 5.57
CA LEU A 59 0.93 3.68 4.90
C LEU A 59 -0.27 4.17 5.69
N SER A 60 -0.62 5.44 5.48
CA SER A 60 -1.87 6.02 5.94
C SER A 60 -2.86 6.05 4.79
N VAL A 61 -4.10 5.63 5.06
CA VAL A 61 -5.21 5.81 4.12
C VAL A 61 -6.28 6.69 4.72
N ASN A 62 -7.14 7.25 3.88
CA ASN A 62 -8.36 7.89 4.32
C ASN A 62 -9.54 7.44 3.47
N ASP A 63 -10.73 7.56 4.03
CA ASP A 63 -11.93 7.60 3.22
C ASP A 63 -12.04 8.98 2.59
N ILE A 64 -11.96 9.05 1.26
CA ILE A 64 -12.00 10.28 0.48
C ILE A 64 -13.39 10.93 0.58
N ILE A 65 -14.46 10.14 0.76
CA ILE A 65 -15.83 10.64 0.75
C ILE A 65 -16.20 11.25 2.11
N THR A 66 -15.84 10.58 3.20
CA THR A 66 -16.17 11.02 4.57
C THR A 66 -15.05 11.78 5.28
N ASN A 67 -13.85 11.81 4.68
CA ASN A 67 -12.62 12.39 5.24
C ASN A 67 -12.23 11.82 6.62
N VAL A 68 -12.53 10.54 6.85
CA VAL A 68 -12.08 9.80 8.04
C VAL A 68 -10.75 9.11 7.74
N GLY A 69 -9.71 9.46 8.49
CA GLY A 69 -8.38 8.86 8.38
C GLY A 69 -8.27 7.53 9.13
N LEU A 70 -7.66 6.53 8.51
CA LEU A 70 -7.35 5.23 9.11
C LEU A 70 -5.90 4.85 8.78
N SER A 71 -5.08 4.57 9.78
CA SER A 71 -3.72 4.06 9.57
C SER A 71 -3.75 2.53 9.47
N PHE A 72 -3.08 1.96 8.46
CA PHE A 72 -2.99 0.52 8.29
C PHE A 72 -1.56 0.06 8.08
N PHE A 73 -1.22 -1.11 8.62
CA PHE A 73 -0.01 -1.83 8.28
C PHE A 73 -0.40 -3.04 7.41
N LEU A 74 0.08 -3.09 6.16
CA LEU A 74 -0.27 -4.18 5.24
C LEU A 74 0.96 -4.91 4.71
N PHE A 75 0.83 -6.23 4.67
CA PHE A 75 1.73 -7.15 3.99
C PHE A 75 1.10 -7.56 2.65
N PHE A 76 1.86 -7.52 1.56
CA PHE A 76 1.41 -8.02 0.26
C PHE A 76 2.52 -8.82 -0.45
N PHE A 77 2.11 -9.84 -1.21
CA PHE A 77 2.95 -10.59 -2.16
C PHE A 77 2.79 -10.01 -3.56
#